data_AF-A0A7S3L661-F1
#
_entry.id   AF-A0A7S3L661-F1
#
_cell.length_a   1.000
_cell.length_b   1.000
_cell.length_c   1.000
_cell.angle_alpha   90.00
_cell.angle_beta   90.00
_cell.angle_gamma   90.00
#
_symmetry.space_group_name_H-M   'P 1'
#
loop_
_entity.id
_entity.type
_entity.pdbx_description
1 polymer ?
#
loop_
_entity_poly.entity_id
_entity_poly.type
_entity_poly.pdbx_seq_one_letter_code
_entity_poly.pdbx_strand_id
1 'polypeptide(L)'
;HIHEHHTNPYYHIQGILSSSITMMFVALICYMWLPLIFGFAVPRLSVIRAITTTHRAAAVKENEEPLSVMFQRAVVCQRAGNYEEALKEYKLILQAAQQCDVAPDKYAEVHGNLGALYLRNKDVARAKFHFQTALEHRPMGTVHVNLAVLLLQELSTVQDKTLGLEILAKAQRHCQDALALPEDGREHTVATRLLQDMDKMMSQLI
;
A
#
# COMPACT_ATOMS: atom_id res chain seq x y z
N HIS A 1 -82.38 1.43 -36.77
CA HIS A 1 -81.72 0.15 -36.46
C HIS A 1 -80.24 0.36 -36.78
N ILE A 2 -79.44 0.70 -35.77
CA ILE A 2 -78.00 0.98 -35.92
C ILE A 2 -77.31 -0.01 -34.99
N HIS A 3 -76.55 -0.94 -35.56
CA HIS A 3 -75.72 -1.88 -34.82
C HIS A 3 -74.35 -1.22 -34.58
N GLU A 4 -74.07 -0.85 -33.33
CA GLU A 4 -72.72 -0.51 -32.90
C GLU A 4 -72.00 -1.78 -32.46
N HIS A 5 -70.97 -2.16 -33.21
CA HIS A 5 -70.04 -3.22 -32.85
C HIS A 5 -69.05 -2.69 -31.81
N HIS A 6 -69.19 -3.13 -30.56
CA HIS A 6 -68.15 -2.96 -29.54
C HIS A 6 -66.98 -3.91 -29.82
N THR A 7 -65.88 -3.38 -30.38
CA THR A 7 -64.59 -4.09 -30.46
C THR A 7 -63.88 -4.03 -29.09
N ASN A 8 -63.62 -5.21 -28.52
CA ASN A 8 -63.02 -5.39 -27.20
C ASN A 8 -61.50 -5.04 -27.22
N PRO A 9 -61.03 -4.07 -26.40
CA PRO A 9 -59.65 -3.55 -26.44
C PRO A 9 -58.56 -4.53 -25.94
N TYR A 10 -58.94 -5.67 -25.35
CA TYR A 10 -57.98 -6.66 -24.86
C TYR A 10 -57.20 -7.40 -25.96
N TYR A 11 -57.79 -7.59 -27.15
CA TYR A 11 -57.15 -8.33 -28.23
C TYR A 11 -56.04 -7.54 -28.93
N HIS A 12 -56.08 -6.20 -28.87
CA HIS A 12 -55.06 -5.35 -29.52
C HIS A 12 -53.72 -5.33 -28.77
N ILE A 13 -53.73 -5.45 -27.44
CA ILE A 13 -52.51 -5.36 -26.61
C ILE A 13 -51.71 -6.68 -26.65
N GLN A 14 -52.39 -7.83 -26.71
CA GLN A 14 -51.72 -9.14 -26.85
C GLN A 14 -50.98 -9.30 -28.20
N GLY A 15 -51.51 -8.73 -29.29
CA GLY A 15 -50.84 -8.77 -30.61
C GLY A 15 -49.58 -7.89 -30.70
N ILE A 16 -49.51 -6.81 -29.93
CA ILE A 16 -48.35 -5.89 -29.92
C ILE A 16 -47.20 -6.46 -29.06
N LEU A 17 -47.51 -7.13 -27.93
CA LEU A 17 -46.48 -7.81 -27.15
C LEU A 17 -45.91 -9.05 -27.87
N SER A 18 -46.73 -9.83 -28.58
CA SER A 18 -46.23 -11.00 -29.32
C SER A 18 -45.36 -10.62 -30.52
N SER A 19 -45.68 -9.53 -31.22
CA SER A 19 -44.87 -9.00 -32.32
C SER A 19 -43.55 -8.38 -31.84
N SER A 20 -43.54 -7.70 -30.70
CA SER A 20 -42.31 -7.13 -30.11
C SER A 20 -41.34 -8.21 -29.62
N ILE A 21 -41.86 -9.25 -28.94
CA ILE A 21 -41.03 -10.37 -28.45
C ILE A 21 -40.49 -11.18 -29.62
N THR A 22 -41.29 -11.45 -30.66
CA THR A 22 -40.81 -12.15 -31.86
C THR A 22 -39.77 -11.34 -32.63
N MET A 23 -39.89 -10.01 -32.72
CA MET A 23 -38.83 -9.17 -33.30
C MET A 23 -37.53 -9.19 -32.48
N MET A 24 -37.60 -9.23 -31.15
CA MET A 24 -36.41 -9.38 -30.31
C MET A 24 -35.71 -10.72 -30.51
N PHE A 25 -36.46 -11.82 -30.64
CA PHE A 25 -35.89 -13.14 -30.93
C PHE A 25 -35.28 -13.21 -32.33
N VAL A 26 -35.91 -12.62 -33.35
CA VAL A 26 -35.35 -12.54 -34.70
C VAL A 26 -34.09 -11.68 -34.73
N ALA A 27 -34.04 -10.56 -33.98
CA ALA A 27 -32.84 -9.73 -33.87
C ALA A 27 -31.67 -10.44 -33.15
N LEU A 28 -31.96 -11.21 -32.09
CA LEU A 28 -30.97 -12.04 -31.39
C LEU A 28 -30.44 -13.16 -32.27
N ILE A 29 -31.31 -13.83 -33.04
CA ILE A 29 -30.90 -14.85 -34.01
C ILE A 29 -30.08 -14.19 -35.13
N CYS A 30 -30.47 -13.03 -35.66
CA CYS A 30 -29.65 -12.31 -36.63
C CYS A 30 -28.27 -11.95 -36.04
N TYR A 31 -28.19 -11.40 -34.82
CA TYR A 31 -26.90 -11.04 -34.21
C TYR A 31 -26.01 -12.23 -33.86
N MET A 32 -26.60 -13.38 -33.51
CA MET A 32 -25.87 -14.58 -33.14
C MET A 32 -25.32 -15.34 -34.37
N TRP A 33 -25.96 -15.16 -35.54
CA TRP A 33 -25.59 -15.84 -36.79
C TRP A 33 -24.97 -14.90 -37.85
N LEU A 34 -25.06 -13.57 -37.72
CA LEU A 34 -24.35 -12.61 -38.56
C LEU A 34 -22.83 -12.86 -38.66
N PRO A 35 -22.12 -13.21 -37.57
CA PRO A 35 -20.67 -13.46 -37.66
C PRO A 35 -20.31 -14.78 -38.36
N LEU A 36 -21.26 -15.71 -38.55
CA LEU A 36 -21.06 -16.95 -39.31
C LEU A 36 -21.12 -16.72 -40.84
N ILE A 37 -21.78 -15.65 -41.30
CA ILE A 37 -21.95 -15.35 -42.73
C ILE A 37 -20.85 -14.42 -43.25
N PHE A 38 -20.34 -13.51 -42.41
CA PHE A 38 -19.41 -12.45 -42.84
C PHE A 38 -17.93 -12.67 -42.47
N GLY A 39 -17.55 -13.79 -41.85
CA GLY A 39 -16.13 -14.14 -41.61
C GLY A 39 -15.34 -13.19 -40.71
N PHE A 40 -15.98 -12.23 -40.05
CA PHE A 40 -15.32 -11.35 -39.08
C PHE A 40 -15.22 -12.08 -37.73
N ALA A 41 -14.13 -12.83 -37.58
CA ALA A 41 -13.66 -13.31 -36.29
C ALA A 41 -13.20 -12.11 -35.42
N VAL A 42 -14.13 -11.33 -34.87
CA VAL A 42 -13.80 -10.41 -33.78
C VAL A 42 -13.35 -11.29 -32.61
N PRO A 43 -12.11 -11.18 -32.11
CA PRO A 43 -11.62 -12.08 -31.08
C PRO A 43 -12.40 -11.83 -29.79
N ARG A 44 -13.42 -12.66 -29.55
CA ARG A 44 -14.30 -12.66 -28.37
C ARG A 44 -13.48 -12.65 -27.07
N LEU A 45 -12.27 -13.20 -27.10
CA LEU A 45 -11.30 -13.16 -26.01
C LEU A 45 -10.81 -11.74 -25.67
N SER A 46 -10.57 -10.88 -26.66
CA SER A 46 -10.06 -9.53 -26.45
C SER A 46 -11.09 -8.61 -25.79
N VAL A 47 -12.35 -8.71 -26.20
CA VAL A 47 -13.46 -7.93 -25.65
C VAL A 47 -13.83 -8.45 -24.27
N ILE A 48 -13.90 -9.77 -24.05
CA ILE A 48 -14.11 -10.34 -22.72
C ILE A 48 -12.96 -9.97 -21.78
N ARG A 49 -11.71 -10.03 -22.24
CA ARG A 49 -10.54 -9.61 -21.45
C ARG A 49 -10.61 -8.12 -21.13
N ALA A 50 -10.96 -7.26 -22.09
CA ALA A 50 -11.12 -5.83 -21.86
C ALA A 50 -12.23 -5.54 -20.83
N ILE A 51 -13.42 -6.14 -20.99
CA ILE A 51 -14.56 -5.99 -20.08
C ILE A 51 -14.24 -6.54 -18.68
N THR A 52 -13.55 -7.68 -18.59
CA THR A 52 -13.13 -8.23 -17.29
C THR A 52 -12.04 -7.39 -16.65
N THR A 53 -11.09 -6.82 -17.41
CA THR A 53 -10.09 -5.89 -16.85
C THR A 53 -10.71 -4.58 -16.41
N THR A 54 -11.67 -4.01 -17.15
CA THR A 54 -12.34 -2.76 -16.76
C THR A 54 -13.27 -2.97 -15.57
N HIS A 55 -14.04 -4.06 -15.53
CA HIS A 55 -14.88 -4.40 -14.39
C HIS A 55 -14.05 -4.75 -13.14
N ARG A 56 -12.90 -5.42 -13.30
CA ARG A 56 -11.97 -5.70 -12.19
C ARG A 56 -11.29 -4.43 -11.69
N ALA A 57 -10.87 -3.53 -12.58
CA ALA A 57 -10.29 -2.24 -12.19
C ALA A 57 -11.33 -1.32 -11.52
N ALA A 58 -12.58 -1.33 -11.99
CA ALA A 58 -13.68 -0.59 -11.38
C ALA A 58 -14.09 -1.18 -10.01
N ALA A 59 -14.17 -2.51 -9.88
CA ALA A 59 -14.48 -3.17 -8.62
C ALA A 59 -13.36 -3.05 -7.57
N VAL A 60 -12.10 -2.92 -8.01
CA VAL A 60 -10.97 -2.60 -7.13
C VAL A 60 -11.10 -1.16 -6.62
N LYS A 61 -11.46 -0.20 -7.48
CA LYS A 61 -11.64 1.20 -7.08
C LYS A 61 -12.77 1.46 -6.08
N GLU A 62 -13.85 0.67 -6.08
CA GLU A 62 -14.99 0.87 -5.16
C GLU A 62 -14.74 0.34 -3.74
N ASN A 63 -13.71 -0.50 -3.55
CA ASN A 63 -13.39 -1.14 -2.26
C ASN A 63 -11.96 -0.82 -1.79
N GLU A 64 -11.32 0.20 -2.35
CA GLU A 64 -9.99 0.66 -1.96
C GLU A 64 -10.08 1.32 -0.57
N GLU A 65 -9.80 0.53 0.47
CA GLU A 65 -9.57 1.03 1.82
C GLU A 65 -8.47 2.11 1.77
N PRO A 66 -8.68 3.30 2.34
CA PRO A 66 -7.65 4.34 2.32
C PRO A 66 -6.37 3.83 3.00
N LEU A 67 -5.21 4.11 2.39
CA LEU A 67 -3.90 3.71 2.95
C LEU A 67 -3.71 4.15 4.41
N SER A 68 -4.33 5.28 4.79
CA SER A 68 -4.32 5.77 6.16
C SER A 68 -5.01 4.81 7.15
N VAL A 69 -6.14 4.20 6.77
CA VAL A 69 -6.87 3.25 7.62
C VAL A 69 -6.07 1.95 7.74
N MET A 70 -5.55 1.45 6.62
CA MET A 70 -4.64 0.29 6.62
C MET A 70 -3.43 0.54 7.53
N PHE A 71 -2.84 1.73 7.46
CA PHE A 71 -1.70 2.13 8.29
C PHE A 71 -2.05 2.14 9.77
N GLN A 72 -3.19 2.75 10.16
CA GLN A 72 -3.63 2.73 11.55
C GLN A 72 -3.87 1.30 12.06
N ARG A 73 -4.48 0.44 11.25
CA ARG A 73 -4.66 -0.99 11.58
C ARG A 73 -3.32 -1.68 11.82
N ALA A 74 -2.35 -1.50 10.92
CA ALA A 74 -1.02 -2.06 11.04
C ALA A 74 -0.32 -1.61 12.35
N VAL A 75 -0.41 -0.32 12.68
CA VAL A 75 0.14 0.24 13.92
C VAL A 75 -0.53 -0.36 15.16
N VAL A 76 -1.86 -0.53 15.14
CA VAL A 76 -2.60 -1.19 16.23
C VAL A 76 -2.16 -2.64 16.39
N CYS A 77 -2.05 -3.40 15.30
CA CYS A 77 -1.55 -4.78 15.33
C CYS A 77 -0.13 -4.85 15.92
N GLN A 78 0.76 -3.95 15.51
CA GLN A 78 2.13 -3.87 16.03
C GLN A 78 2.13 -3.58 17.54
N ARG A 79 1.32 -2.62 18.00
CA ARG A 79 1.22 -2.26 19.43
C ARG A 79 0.59 -3.38 20.27
N ALA A 80 -0.35 -4.13 19.71
CA ALA A 80 -0.98 -5.28 20.34
C ALA A 80 -0.04 -6.51 20.42
N GLY A 81 1.09 -6.48 19.73
CA GLY A 81 2.05 -7.58 19.69
C GLY A 81 1.84 -8.59 18.58
N ASN A 82 0.87 -8.34 17.69
CA ASN A 82 0.57 -9.18 16.53
C ASN A 82 1.52 -8.82 15.37
N TYR A 83 2.81 -9.12 15.54
CA TYR A 83 3.86 -8.69 14.62
C TYR A 83 3.76 -9.29 13.22
N GLU A 84 3.27 -10.53 13.10
CA GLU A 84 3.08 -11.17 11.80
C GLU A 84 2.00 -10.46 10.98
N GLU A 85 0.85 -10.15 11.60
CA GLU A 85 -0.21 -9.41 10.93
C GLU A 85 0.24 -7.98 10.60
N ALA A 86 0.94 -7.31 11.52
CA ALA A 86 1.50 -5.98 11.25
C ALA A 86 2.45 -5.98 10.05
N LEU A 87 3.35 -6.97 9.95
CA LEU A 87 4.24 -7.13 8.79
C LEU A 87 3.47 -7.32 7.49
N LYS A 88 2.41 -8.12 7.51
CA LYS A 88 1.55 -8.37 6.34
C LYS A 88 0.84 -7.08 5.92
N GLU A 89 0.25 -6.36 6.86
CA GLU A 89 -0.46 -5.11 6.60
C GLU A 89 0.48 -4.04 6.03
N TYR A 90 1.67 -3.83 6.61
CA TYR A 90 2.62 -2.87 6.06
C TYR A 90 3.06 -3.21 4.64
N LYS A 91 3.24 -4.50 4.30
CA LYS A 91 3.55 -4.91 2.92
C LYS A 91 2.41 -4.64 1.96
N LEU A 92 1.16 -4.87 2.39
CA LEU A 92 -0.02 -4.53 1.58
C LEU A 92 -0.10 -3.03 1.32
N ILE A 93 0.21 -2.20 2.32
CA ILE A 93 0.25 -0.73 2.15
C ILE A 93 1.28 -0.34 1.11
N LEU A 94 2.50 -0.90 1.14
CA LEU A 94 3.53 -0.60 0.14
C LEU A 94 3.10 -1.04 -1.27
N GLN A 95 2.48 -2.21 -1.40
CA GLN A 95 1.97 -2.70 -2.67
C GLN A 95 0.86 -1.80 -3.22
N ALA A 96 -0.10 -1.41 -2.38
CA ALA A 96 -1.19 -0.52 -2.77
C ALA A 96 -0.67 0.89 -3.11
N ALA A 97 0.29 1.42 -2.34
CA ALA A 97 0.92 2.70 -2.63
C ALA A 97 1.61 2.72 -4.00
N GLN A 98 2.31 1.63 -4.36
CA GLN A 98 2.93 1.47 -5.69
C GLN A 98 1.88 1.36 -6.80
N GLN A 99 0.79 0.61 -6.58
CA GLN A 99 -0.28 0.44 -7.56
C GLN A 99 -1.05 1.74 -7.84
N CYS A 100 -1.24 2.56 -6.81
CA CYS A 100 -1.96 3.82 -6.89
C CYS A 100 -1.05 5.04 -7.17
N ASP A 101 0.22 4.81 -7.51
CA ASP A 101 1.23 5.85 -7.81
C ASP A 101 1.29 6.95 -6.73
N VAL A 102 1.28 6.52 -5.46
CA VAL A 102 1.35 7.41 -4.32
C VAL A 102 2.77 7.93 -4.17
N ALA A 103 2.91 9.24 -3.92
CA ALA A 103 4.21 9.86 -3.71
C ALA A 103 4.99 9.18 -2.56
N PRO A 104 6.29 8.88 -2.73
CA PRO A 104 7.09 8.12 -1.75
C PRO A 104 7.11 8.67 -0.33
N ASP A 105 7.11 9.98 -0.18
CA ASP A 105 7.10 10.68 1.10
C ASP A 105 5.88 10.31 1.98
N LYS A 106 4.74 9.97 1.34
CA LYS A 106 3.49 9.64 2.04
C LYS A 106 3.49 8.26 2.69
N TYR A 107 4.36 7.35 2.25
CA TYR A 107 4.49 6.02 2.86
C TYR A 107 5.88 5.76 3.46
N ALA A 108 6.71 6.80 3.60
CA ALA A 108 8.01 6.72 4.26
C ALA A 108 7.92 6.12 5.69
N GLU A 109 6.87 6.47 6.44
CA GLU A 109 6.64 5.97 7.79
C GLU A 109 6.39 4.45 7.85
N VAL A 110 5.83 3.86 6.77
CA VAL A 110 5.65 2.42 6.64
C VAL A 110 6.99 1.70 6.65
N HIS A 111 7.97 2.25 5.93
CA HIS A 111 9.34 1.74 5.95
C HIS A 111 9.99 1.90 7.33
N GLY A 112 9.78 3.03 8.02
CA GLY A 112 10.23 3.21 9.40
C GLY A 112 9.71 2.13 10.35
N ASN A 113 8.42 1.82 10.28
CA ASN A 113 7.79 0.79 11.11
C ASN A 113 8.22 -0.64 10.75
N LEU A 114 8.39 -0.93 9.44
CA LEU A 114 8.96 -2.20 8.99
C LEU A 114 10.39 -2.39 9.52
N GLY A 115 11.22 -1.34 9.49
CA GLY A 115 12.57 -1.37 10.03
C GLY A 115 12.59 -1.75 11.51
N ALA A 116 11.70 -1.14 12.31
CA ALA A 116 11.56 -1.46 13.73
C ALA A 116 11.09 -2.92 13.97
N LEU A 117 10.15 -3.42 13.16
CA LEU A 117 9.70 -4.81 13.22
C LEU A 117 10.80 -5.81 12.87
N TYR A 118 11.59 -5.54 11.82
CA TYR A 118 12.71 -6.41 11.45
C TYR A 118 13.82 -6.41 12.49
N LEU A 119 14.12 -5.25 13.09
CA LEU A 119 15.09 -5.16 14.17
C LEU A 119 14.65 -6.01 15.37
N ARG A 120 13.35 -5.97 15.72
CA ARG A 120 12.79 -6.84 16.77
C ARG A 120 12.96 -8.33 16.45
N ASN A 121 12.82 -8.70 15.17
CA ASN A 121 13.03 -10.05 14.69
C ASN A 121 14.52 -10.41 14.52
N LYS A 122 15.44 -9.56 15.02
CA LYS A 122 16.91 -9.69 14.91
C LYS A 122 17.42 -9.71 13.47
N ASP A 123 16.60 -9.31 12.50
CA ASP A 123 17.01 -9.18 11.11
C ASP A 123 17.55 -7.77 10.86
N VAL A 124 18.81 -7.59 11.25
CA VAL A 124 19.51 -6.29 11.17
C VAL A 124 19.63 -5.81 9.72
N ALA A 125 19.82 -6.72 8.76
CA ALA A 125 19.97 -6.37 7.35
C ALA A 125 18.69 -5.75 6.78
N ARG A 126 17.54 -6.38 6.98
CA ARG A 126 16.24 -5.83 6.54
C ARG A 126 15.86 -4.58 7.32
N ALA A 127 16.21 -4.50 8.61
CA ALA A 127 16.00 -3.30 9.41
C ALA A 127 16.74 -2.10 8.81
N LYS A 128 18.06 -2.23 8.55
CA LYS A 128 18.87 -1.17 7.92
C LYS A 128 18.30 -0.75 6.56
N PHE A 129 17.95 -1.72 5.70
CA PHE A 129 17.36 -1.44 4.39
C PHE A 129 16.10 -0.57 4.49
N HIS A 130 15.16 -0.94 5.36
CA HIS A 130 13.91 -0.19 5.48
C HIS A 130 14.09 1.17 6.16
N PHE A 131 14.98 1.30 7.15
CA PHE A 131 15.30 2.61 7.71
C PHE A 131 15.93 3.54 6.68
N GLN A 132 16.86 3.04 5.86
CA GLN A 132 17.47 3.82 4.78
C GLN A 132 16.43 4.25 3.74
N THR A 133 15.58 3.32 3.31
CA THR A 133 14.48 3.63 2.36
C THR A 133 13.53 4.70 2.93
N ALA A 134 13.22 4.64 4.23
CA ALA A 134 12.39 5.65 4.87
C ALA A 134 13.04 7.05 4.79
N LEU A 135 14.32 7.16 5.11
CA LEU A 135 15.07 8.43 5.06
C LEU A 135 15.27 8.95 3.64
N GLU A 136 15.39 8.07 2.64
CA GLU A 136 15.41 8.45 1.22
C GLU A 136 14.10 9.09 0.78
N HIS A 137 12.96 8.61 1.30
CA HIS A 137 11.65 9.16 0.97
C HIS A 137 11.32 10.43 1.74
N ARG A 138 11.65 10.47 3.04
CA ARG A 138 11.43 11.63 3.90
C ARG A 138 12.39 11.61 5.08
N PRO A 139 13.04 12.74 5.42
CA PRO A 139 13.78 12.87 6.68
C PRO A 139 12.85 12.66 7.89
N MET A 140 13.26 11.82 8.84
CA MET A 140 12.45 11.44 10.00
C MET A 140 13.34 11.27 11.24
N GLY A 141 13.07 12.03 12.30
CA GLY A 141 13.84 11.97 13.55
C GLY A 141 13.75 10.61 14.22
N THR A 142 12.56 10.00 14.19
CA THR A 142 12.32 8.64 14.70
C THR A 142 13.25 7.59 14.07
N VAL A 143 13.42 7.66 12.74
CA VAL A 143 14.23 6.70 11.99
C VAL A 143 15.72 6.93 12.25
N HIS A 144 16.16 8.18 12.31
CA HIS A 144 17.52 8.52 12.71
C HIS A 144 17.87 8.00 14.11
N VAL A 145 16.99 8.17 15.09
CA VAL A 145 17.17 7.62 16.44
C VAL A 145 17.25 6.09 16.42
N ASN A 146 16.39 5.41 15.66
CA ASN A 146 16.43 3.96 15.54
C ASN A 146 17.73 3.45 14.90
N LEU A 147 18.25 4.15 13.89
CA LEU A 147 19.55 3.84 13.29
C LEU A 147 20.70 4.05 14.27
N ALA A 148 20.68 5.14 15.05
CA ALA A 148 21.69 5.38 16.09
C ALA A 148 21.70 4.23 17.13
N VAL A 149 20.53 3.81 17.61
CA VAL A 149 20.41 2.67 18.55
C VAL A 149 20.93 1.38 17.93
N LEU A 150 20.62 1.11 16.66
CA LEU A 150 21.10 -0.07 15.94
C LEU A 150 22.63 -0.07 15.82
N LEU A 151 23.24 1.08 15.50
CA LEU A 151 24.70 1.24 15.43
C LEU A 151 25.36 1.04 16.81
N LEU A 152 24.75 1.54 17.89
CA LEU A 152 25.26 1.30 19.25
C LEU A 152 25.19 -0.19 19.64
N GLN A 153 24.17 -0.91 19.17
CA GLN A 153 24.13 -2.36 19.32
C GLN A 153 25.25 -3.05 18.53
N GLU A 154 25.55 -2.59 17.31
CA GLU A 154 26.67 -3.09 16.52
C GLU A 154 28.02 -2.83 17.21
N LEU A 155 28.21 -1.63 17.77
CA LEU A 155 29.39 -1.25 18.53
C LEU A 155 29.70 -2.24 19.66
N SER A 156 28.67 -2.74 20.36
CA SER A 156 28.85 -3.72 21.45
C SER A 156 29.43 -5.07 21.00
N THR A 157 29.42 -5.35 19.69
CA THR A 157 29.95 -6.60 19.10
C THR A 157 31.33 -6.44 18.48
N VAL A 158 31.80 -5.21 18.29
CA VAL A 158 33.05 -4.89 17.61
C VAL A 158 34.20 -4.80 18.62
N GLN A 159 35.30 -5.51 18.34
CA GLN A 159 36.53 -5.45 19.15
C GLN A 159 37.55 -4.45 18.60
N ASP A 160 37.47 -4.14 17.31
CA ASP A 160 38.36 -3.18 16.66
C ASP A 160 38.01 -1.75 17.13
N LYS A 161 38.97 -1.11 17.80
CA LYS A 161 38.83 0.24 18.36
C LYS A 161 38.59 1.29 17.27
N THR A 162 39.26 1.20 16.12
CA THR A 162 39.11 2.16 15.02
C THR A 162 37.73 2.05 14.38
N LEU A 163 37.28 0.82 14.12
CA LEU A 163 35.93 0.57 13.63
C LEU A 163 34.87 1.00 14.65
N GLY A 164 35.11 0.76 15.94
CA GLY A 164 34.24 1.21 17.02
C GLY A 164 34.06 2.73 17.06
N LEU A 165 35.15 3.48 16.90
CA LEU A 165 35.09 4.95 16.80
C LEU A 165 34.31 5.42 15.56
N GLU A 166 34.46 4.73 14.42
CA GLU A 166 33.71 5.05 13.20
C GLU A 166 32.20 4.82 13.39
N ILE A 167 31.81 3.70 14.01
CA ILE A 167 30.41 3.38 14.32
C ILE A 167 29.83 4.42 15.28
N LEU A 168 30.59 4.80 16.31
CA LEU A 168 30.16 5.79 17.29
C LEU A 168 29.94 7.16 16.64
N ALA A 169 30.85 7.60 15.76
CA ALA A 169 30.70 8.84 15.01
C ALA A 169 29.47 8.83 14.09
N LYS A 170 29.19 7.69 13.43
CA LYS A 170 27.97 7.53 12.62
C LYS A 170 26.70 7.62 13.47
N ALA A 171 26.69 7.01 14.65
CA ALA A 171 25.57 7.07 15.58
C ALA A 171 25.32 8.50 16.09
N GLN A 172 26.37 9.23 16.46
CA GLN A 172 26.28 10.66 16.82
C GLN A 172 25.68 11.50 15.70
N ARG A 173 26.13 11.28 14.46
CA ARG A 173 25.60 12.00 13.30
C ARG A 173 24.09 11.80 13.14
N HIS A 174 23.61 10.56 13.26
CA HIS A 174 22.16 10.31 13.22
C HIS A 174 21.40 11.00 14.35
N CYS A 175 21.93 11.04 15.58
CA CYS A 175 21.29 11.81 16.64
C CYS A 175 21.28 13.31 16.36
N GLN A 176 22.33 13.87 15.75
CA GLN A 176 22.38 15.27 15.33
C GLN A 176 21.38 15.56 14.21
N ASP A 177 21.30 14.69 13.20
CA ASP A 177 20.32 14.79 12.11
C ASP A 177 18.89 14.77 12.67
N ALA A 178 18.61 13.93 13.67
CA ALA A 178 17.32 13.89 14.34
C ALA A 178 16.96 15.21 15.05
N LEU A 179 17.95 15.85 15.71
CA LEU A 179 17.77 17.12 16.42
C LEU A 179 17.69 18.35 15.49
N ALA A 180 18.14 18.21 14.24
CA ALA A 180 18.05 19.26 13.24
C ALA A 180 16.67 19.34 12.58
N LEU A 181 15.84 18.30 12.73
CA LEU A 181 14.49 18.25 12.16
C LEU A 181 13.50 18.99 13.07
N PRO A 182 12.52 19.74 12.52
CA PRO A 182 11.55 20.52 13.29
C PRO A 182 10.44 19.66 13.93
N GLU A 183 10.78 18.49 14.45
CA GLU A 183 9.84 17.52 15.03
C GLU A 183 9.79 17.62 16.57
N ASP A 184 8.77 18.23 17.16
CA ASP A 184 8.60 18.20 18.61
C ASP A 184 8.12 16.81 19.07
N GLY A 185 9.00 16.06 19.73
CA GLY A 185 8.71 14.67 20.06
C GLY A 185 9.69 14.00 21.02
N ARG A 186 9.38 12.75 21.37
CA ARG A 186 10.21 11.92 22.27
C ARG A 186 11.59 11.67 21.68
N GLU A 187 11.71 11.73 20.37
CA GLU A 187 12.89 11.51 19.56
C GLU A 187 14.00 12.50 19.93
N HIS A 188 13.67 13.78 20.13
CA HIS A 188 14.64 14.80 20.55
C HIS A 188 15.22 14.51 21.93
N THR A 189 14.38 14.08 22.86
CA THR A 189 14.81 13.73 24.23
C THR A 189 15.72 12.50 24.20
N VAL A 190 15.36 11.48 23.42
CA VAL A 190 16.16 10.28 23.26
C VAL A 190 17.48 10.59 22.56
N ALA A 191 17.46 11.34 21.45
CA ALA A 191 18.67 11.74 20.71
C ALA A 191 19.64 12.53 21.60
N THR A 192 19.14 13.48 22.40
CA THR A 192 19.96 14.26 23.33
C THR A 192 20.62 13.35 24.38
N ARG A 193 19.86 12.41 24.97
CA ARG A 193 20.41 11.47 25.94
C ARG A 193 21.48 10.56 25.30
N LEU A 194 21.19 10.02 24.11
CA LEU A 194 22.13 9.18 23.38
C LEU A 194 23.43 9.92 23.08
N LEU A 195 23.38 11.19 22.68
CA LEU A 195 24.58 12.01 22.47
C LEU A 195 25.43 12.13 23.74
N GLN A 196 24.82 12.44 24.89
CA GLN A 196 25.53 12.51 26.17
C GLN A 196 26.19 11.19 26.56
N ASP A 197 25.52 10.06 26.29
CA ASP A 197 26.06 8.74 26.58
C ASP A 197 27.21 8.38 25.63
N MET A 198 27.08 8.72 24.34
CA MET A 198 28.13 8.52 23.33
C MET A 198 29.37 9.37 23.62
N ASP A 199 29.22 10.61 24.09
CA ASP A 199 30.36 11.46 24.46
C ASP A 199 31.18 10.84 25.60
N LYS A 200 30.50 10.25 26.60
CA LYS A 200 31.16 9.49 27.66
C LYS A 200 31.89 8.26 27.10
N MET A 201 31.25 7.49 26.22
CA MET A 201 31.88 6.31 25.60
C MET A 201 33.12 6.70 24.80
N MET A 202 33.05 7.80 24.05
CA MET A 202 34.18 8.30 23.25
C MET A 202 35.36 8.68 24.15
N SER A 203 35.11 9.34 25.29
CA SER A 203 36.18 9.66 26.25
C SER A 203 36.83 8.45 26.91
N GLN A 204 36.11 7.31 27.02
CA GLN A 204 36.67 6.06 27.52
C GLN A 204 37.47 5.29 26.47
N LEU A 205 37.21 5.55 25.19
CA LEU A 205 37.89 4.94 24.07
C LEU A 205 39.14 5.70 23.65
N ILE A 206 39.36 6.95 24.02
CA ILE A 206 40.58 7.70 23.68
C ILE A 206 41.65 7.42 24.72
#